data_AF-A0A9D7XTY3-F1
#
_entry.id   AF-A0A9D7XTY3-F1
#
_cell.length_a   1.000
_cell.length_b   1.000
_cell.length_c   1.000
_cell.angle_alpha   90.00
_cell.angle_beta   90.00
_cell.angle_gamma   90.00
#
_symmetry.space_group_name_H-M   'P 1'
#
loop_
_entity.id
_entity.type
_entity.pdbx_description
1 polymer ?
#
loop_
_entity_poly.entity_id
_entity_poly.type
_entity_poly.pdbx_seq_one_letter_code
_entity_poly.pdbx_strand_id
1 'polypeptide(L)'
;MPTEKPLVYLILGAAGSGRREVLADLIDGGLAEGDKAVVLLATSEIANEVDAKLGALKRWTWTDGMISAPDDALAGDVTHVFVVTEGRSNPVDQIEAFKPWIDANGGELGRVLTVVNCKLAEQHKALVAWYEACIHFSDIVLLAHRDGVANKWLSDFQNRFKDQFFPCVFEFVKGGRVKNPALILDPQPRRMSHYFDEPEWLVDGVDAEENIEMGEGDGDEPGEVEEEEVEVTQAEDPYMERLSGGHRVKVLPDIAKYLDGATEKHA
;
A
#
# COMPACT_ATOMS: atom_id res chain seq x y z
N MET A 1 -5.38 -4.71 30.56
CA MET A 1 -5.09 -5.25 29.21
C MET A 1 -4.33 -4.15 28.49
N PRO A 2 -3.15 -4.40 27.90
CA PRO A 2 -2.66 -3.48 26.89
C PRO A 2 -3.74 -3.37 25.82
N THR A 3 -4.21 -2.16 25.54
CA THR A 3 -5.08 -1.89 24.39
C THR A 3 -4.31 -2.30 23.14
N GLU A 4 -4.83 -3.28 22.39
CA GLU A 4 -4.28 -3.65 21.09
C GLU A 4 -4.17 -2.40 20.21
N LYS A 5 -3.09 -2.29 19.45
CA LYS A 5 -2.91 -1.16 18.54
C LYS A 5 -3.99 -1.21 17.46
N PRO A 6 -4.58 -0.06 17.05
CA PRO A 6 -5.52 -0.05 15.94
C PRO A 6 -4.85 -0.53 14.64
N LEU A 7 -5.53 -1.39 13.90
CA LEU A 7 -5.10 -1.81 12.57
C LEU A 7 -5.36 -0.69 11.56
N VAL A 8 -4.30 -0.27 10.87
CA VAL A 8 -4.34 0.80 9.88
C VAL A 8 -4.24 0.20 8.48
N TYR A 9 -5.19 0.53 7.62
CA TYR A 9 -5.25 0.07 6.24
C TYR A 9 -5.01 1.25 5.30
N LEU A 10 -4.04 1.12 4.39
CA LEU A 10 -3.76 2.13 3.38
C LEU A 10 -4.51 1.79 2.08
N ILE A 11 -5.38 2.69 1.63
CA ILE A 11 -6.22 2.49 0.44
C ILE A 11 -5.70 3.34 -0.72
N LEU A 12 -4.98 2.67 -1.62
CA LEU A 12 -4.42 3.22 -2.86
C LEU A 12 -5.40 3.12 -4.02
N GLY A 13 -5.20 3.97 -5.03
CA GLY A 13 -5.95 3.94 -6.29
C GLY A 13 -6.30 5.34 -6.78
N ALA A 14 -6.66 5.43 -8.06
CA ALA A 14 -7.00 6.69 -8.69
C ALA A 14 -8.27 7.34 -8.09
N ALA A 15 -8.42 8.65 -8.24
CA ALA A 15 -9.71 9.28 -7.96
C ALA A 15 -10.78 8.71 -8.90
N GLY A 16 -11.95 8.38 -8.36
CA GLY A 16 -13.01 7.72 -9.12
C GLY A 16 -12.74 6.25 -9.48
N SER A 17 -11.83 5.55 -8.78
CA SER A 17 -11.64 4.10 -8.98
C SER A 17 -12.62 3.21 -8.22
N GLY A 18 -13.54 3.77 -7.44
CA GLY A 18 -14.49 3.02 -6.62
C GLY A 18 -14.01 2.73 -5.19
N ARG A 19 -12.93 3.39 -4.73
CA ARG A 19 -12.35 3.20 -3.39
C ARG A 19 -13.36 3.37 -2.26
N ARG A 20 -14.24 4.36 -2.35
CA ARG A 20 -15.23 4.66 -1.31
C ARG A 20 -16.30 3.57 -1.21
N GLU A 21 -16.77 3.09 -2.36
CA GLU A 21 -17.79 2.05 -2.46
C GLU A 21 -17.26 0.73 -1.92
N VAL A 22 -16.04 0.36 -2.32
CA VAL A 22 -15.33 -0.79 -1.77
C VAL A 22 -15.15 -0.64 -0.27
N LEU A 23 -14.68 0.51 0.19
CA LEU A 23 -14.45 0.72 1.62
C LEU A 23 -15.74 0.62 2.44
N ALA A 24 -16.86 1.14 1.93
CA ALA A 24 -18.15 0.98 2.58
C ALA A 24 -18.56 -0.51 2.69
N ASP A 25 -18.29 -1.33 1.66
CA ASP A 25 -18.53 -2.79 1.70
C ASP A 25 -17.58 -3.50 2.68
N LEU A 26 -16.31 -3.07 2.76
CA LEU A 26 -15.34 -3.61 3.72
C LEU A 26 -15.74 -3.33 5.16
N ILE A 27 -16.22 -2.12 5.46
CA ILE A 27 -16.67 -1.74 6.80
C ILE A 27 -17.95 -2.49 7.17
N ASP A 28 -18.92 -2.58 6.24
CA ASP A 28 -20.22 -3.23 6.48
C ASP A 28 -20.11 -4.75 6.65
N GLY A 29 -19.26 -5.40 5.84
CA GLY A 29 -19.20 -6.85 5.76
C GLY A 29 -17.93 -7.50 6.30
N GLY A 30 -16.89 -6.72 6.64
CA GLY A 30 -15.55 -7.23 6.95
C GLY A 30 -15.13 -7.13 8.41
N LEU A 31 -15.79 -6.27 9.19
CA LEU A 31 -15.47 -6.03 10.59
C LEU A 31 -16.24 -6.97 11.52
N ALA A 32 -15.63 -7.36 12.64
CA ALA A 32 -16.28 -8.19 13.64
C ALA A 32 -17.23 -7.37 14.54
N GLU A 33 -18.09 -8.06 15.29
CA GLU A 33 -18.95 -7.39 16.26
C GLU A 33 -18.11 -6.69 17.33
N GLY A 34 -18.34 -5.39 17.53
CA GLY A 34 -17.61 -4.56 18.49
C GLY A 34 -16.44 -3.78 17.89
N ASP A 35 -16.05 -4.06 16.65
CA ASP A 35 -15.04 -3.28 15.95
C ASP A 35 -15.51 -1.85 15.67
N LYS A 36 -14.56 -0.92 15.71
CA LYS A 36 -14.79 0.50 15.47
C LYS A 36 -13.85 1.02 14.41
N ALA A 37 -14.42 1.39 13.28
CA ALA A 37 -13.70 1.92 12.14
C ALA A 37 -13.75 3.45 12.10
N VAL A 38 -12.61 4.05 11.77
CA VAL A 38 -12.49 5.44 11.35
C VAL A 38 -11.95 5.48 9.92
N VAL A 39 -12.51 6.34 9.08
CA VAL A 39 -12.00 6.60 7.73
C VAL A 39 -11.31 7.95 7.69
N LEU A 40 -10.06 7.97 7.25
CA LEU A 40 -9.30 9.19 6.96
C LEU A 40 -9.29 9.39 5.44
N LEU A 41 -9.97 10.44 4.97
CA LEU A 41 -10.03 10.80 3.56
C LEU A 41 -9.25 12.10 3.31
N ALA A 42 -8.48 12.18 2.22
CA ALA A 42 -7.76 13.41 1.89
C ALA A 42 -8.72 14.60 1.78
N THR A 43 -8.29 15.79 2.19
CA THR A 43 -9.09 17.02 2.06
C THR A 43 -9.31 17.44 0.61
N SER A 44 -8.38 17.13 -0.29
CA SER A 44 -8.47 17.42 -1.73
C SER A 44 -9.41 16.48 -2.50
N GLU A 45 -9.84 15.39 -1.88
CA GLU A 45 -10.82 14.47 -2.46
C GLU A 45 -12.22 15.10 -2.48
N ILE A 46 -12.76 15.25 -3.70
CA ILE A 46 -14.09 15.81 -3.97
C ILE A 46 -15.16 15.06 -3.17
N ALA A 47 -16.06 15.79 -2.51
CA ALA A 47 -17.17 15.23 -1.75
C ALA A 47 -18.04 14.32 -2.64
N ASN A 48 -18.47 13.20 -2.07
CA ASN A 48 -19.27 12.21 -2.78
C ASN A 48 -20.39 11.68 -1.87
N GLU A 49 -21.55 11.34 -2.43
CA GLU A 49 -22.67 10.79 -1.66
C GLU A 49 -22.33 9.49 -0.91
N VAL A 50 -21.37 8.72 -1.42
CA VAL A 50 -20.87 7.49 -0.78
C VAL A 50 -20.17 7.80 0.55
N ASP A 51 -19.67 9.02 0.77
CA ASP A 51 -19.05 9.44 2.03
C ASP A 51 -19.99 9.20 3.23
N ALA A 52 -21.31 9.31 3.03
CA ALA A 52 -22.32 9.04 4.06
C ALA A 52 -22.36 7.57 4.53
N LYS A 53 -21.80 6.64 3.74
CA LYS A 53 -21.74 5.20 4.07
C LYS A 53 -20.43 4.80 4.76
N LEU A 54 -19.48 5.72 4.90
CA LEU A 54 -18.16 5.46 5.48
C LEU A 54 -18.14 5.56 7.02
N GLY A 55 -19.28 5.86 7.65
CA GLY A 55 -19.38 5.97 9.10
C GLY A 55 -18.58 7.14 9.66
N ALA A 56 -17.64 6.87 10.57
CA ALA A 56 -16.80 7.89 11.20
C ALA A 56 -15.73 8.41 10.23
N LEU A 57 -16.12 9.38 9.38
CA LEU A 57 -15.26 10.01 8.40
C LEU A 57 -14.55 11.25 8.98
N LYS A 58 -13.22 11.27 8.90
CA LYS A 58 -12.36 12.41 9.20
C LYS A 58 -11.54 12.77 7.97
N ARG A 59 -10.96 13.99 7.97
CA ARG A 59 -10.16 14.50 6.86
C ARG A 59 -8.71 14.68 7.27
N TRP A 60 -7.80 14.34 6.36
CA TRP A 60 -6.36 14.55 6.53
C TRP A 60 -5.81 15.46 5.43
N THR A 61 -4.67 16.10 5.70
CA THR A 61 -3.95 16.97 4.77
C THR A 61 -2.53 16.47 4.56
N TRP A 62 -2.01 16.70 3.37
CA TRP A 62 -0.62 16.44 3.04
C TRP A 62 0.10 17.76 2.82
N THR A 63 1.12 18.07 3.60
CA THR A 63 1.90 19.30 3.46
C THR A 63 3.33 19.01 3.88
N ASP A 64 4.29 19.53 3.12
CA ASP A 64 5.73 19.36 3.38
C ASP A 64 6.18 17.90 3.57
N GLY A 65 5.57 16.98 2.81
CA GLY A 65 5.90 15.56 2.88
C GLY A 65 5.31 14.82 4.10
N MET A 66 4.47 15.46 4.91
CA MET A 66 3.90 14.88 6.13
C MET A 66 2.37 14.79 6.05
N ILE A 67 1.83 13.68 6.56
CA ILE A 67 0.39 13.51 6.75
C ILE A 67 0.00 14.17 8.08
N SER A 68 -0.98 15.07 8.03
CA SER A 68 -1.62 15.65 9.21
C SER A 68 -3.08 15.23 9.27
N ALA A 69 -3.42 14.46 10.30
CA ALA A 69 -4.76 13.96 10.60
C ALA A 69 -5.16 14.39 12.02
N PRO A 70 -6.45 14.38 12.39
CA PRO A 70 -6.88 14.70 13.75
C PRO A 70 -6.27 13.77 14.80
N ASP A 71 -5.83 14.32 15.93
CA ASP A 71 -5.14 13.57 17.01
C ASP A 71 -5.98 12.40 17.58
N ASP A 72 -7.31 12.49 17.45
CA ASP A 72 -8.24 11.46 17.90
C ASP A 72 -8.54 10.40 16.81
N ALA A 73 -7.76 10.35 15.72
CA ALA A 73 -7.96 9.39 14.62
C ALA A 73 -7.74 7.93 15.04
N LEU A 74 -6.75 7.68 15.91
CA LEU A 74 -6.40 6.35 16.43
C LEU A 74 -6.71 6.21 17.94
N ALA A 75 -7.33 7.23 18.55
CA ALA A 75 -7.52 7.29 19.99
C ALA A 75 -8.76 6.51 20.47
N GLY A 76 -8.80 6.21 21.77
CA GLY A 76 -9.98 5.64 22.43
C GLY A 76 -10.14 4.16 22.15
N ASP A 77 -11.29 3.77 21.60
CA ASP A 77 -11.67 2.39 21.32
C ASP A 77 -11.74 2.08 19.82
N VAL A 78 -11.08 2.90 18.98
CA VAL A 78 -10.91 2.65 17.55
C VAL A 78 -10.07 1.39 17.38
N THR A 79 -10.59 0.41 16.63
CA THR A 79 -9.86 -0.84 16.32
C THR A 79 -9.33 -0.83 14.89
N HIS A 80 -9.96 -0.10 13.97
CA HIS A 80 -9.61 -0.07 12.55
C HIS A 80 -9.54 1.37 12.03
N VAL A 81 -8.51 1.70 11.26
CA VAL A 81 -8.36 3.00 10.60
C VAL A 81 -8.10 2.78 9.11
N PHE A 82 -8.92 3.38 8.25
CA PHE A 82 -8.77 3.29 6.81
C PHE A 82 -8.29 4.62 6.25
N VAL A 83 -7.06 4.68 5.77
CA VAL A 83 -6.44 5.87 5.19
C VAL A 83 -6.58 5.83 3.67
N VAL A 84 -7.48 6.63 3.13
CA VAL A 84 -7.67 6.78 1.68
C VAL A 84 -6.74 7.86 1.16
N THR A 85 -5.82 7.46 0.26
CA THR A 85 -4.86 8.38 -0.36
C THR A 85 -5.53 9.40 -1.27
N GLU A 86 -4.84 10.49 -1.58
CA GLU A 86 -5.23 11.39 -2.66
C GLU A 86 -5.04 10.71 -4.01
N GLY A 87 -6.15 10.46 -4.72
CA GLY A 87 -6.14 9.69 -5.97
C GLY A 87 -5.69 10.47 -7.21
N ARG A 88 -5.31 11.74 -7.04
CA ARG A 88 -4.77 12.64 -8.09
C ARG A 88 -3.27 12.89 -7.95
N SER A 89 -2.64 12.31 -6.93
CA SER A 89 -1.25 12.54 -6.56
C SER A 89 -0.39 11.31 -6.79
N ASN A 90 0.93 11.46 -6.62
CA ASN A 90 1.86 10.35 -6.67
C ASN A 90 1.61 9.39 -5.48
N PRO A 91 1.40 8.08 -5.72
CA PRO A 91 1.15 7.12 -4.64
C PRO A 91 2.40 6.88 -3.80
N VAL A 92 3.60 6.88 -4.41
CA VAL A 92 4.86 6.57 -3.70
C VAL A 92 5.19 7.65 -2.69
N ASP A 93 4.98 8.92 -3.04
CA ASP A 93 5.26 10.04 -2.12
C ASP A 93 4.30 10.01 -0.91
N GLN A 94 3.06 9.55 -1.11
CA GLN A 94 2.09 9.38 -0.02
C GLN A 94 2.40 8.15 0.84
N ILE A 95 2.92 7.07 0.26
CA ILE A 95 3.40 5.88 0.98
C ILE A 95 4.61 6.24 1.86
N GLU A 96 5.55 7.01 1.33
CA GLU A 96 6.71 7.52 2.06
C GLU A 96 6.30 8.40 3.25
N ALA A 97 5.27 9.24 3.06
CA ALA A 97 4.70 10.07 4.13
C ALA A 97 3.86 9.27 5.16
N PHE A 98 3.34 8.12 4.77
CA PHE A 98 2.44 7.32 5.60
C PHE A 98 3.17 6.52 6.68
N LYS A 99 4.34 5.94 6.39
CA LYS A 99 5.14 5.20 7.38
C LYS A 99 5.45 6.00 8.66
N PRO A 100 6.05 7.21 8.60
CA PRO A 100 6.32 7.97 9.81
C PRO A 100 5.03 8.40 10.53
N TRP A 101 3.92 8.57 9.81
CA TRP A 101 2.63 8.91 10.41
C TRP A 101 2.05 7.75 11.23
N ILE A 102 2.07 6.51 10.72
CA ILE A 102 1.57 5.36 11.48
C ILE A 102 2.41 5.12 12.74
N ASP A 103 3.73 5.23 12.62
CA ASP A 103 4.68 5.05 13.73
C ASP A 103 4.44 6.08 14.84
N ALA A 104 4.25 7.35 14.46
CA ALA A 104 4.02 8.45 15.41
C ALA A 104 2.66 8.37 16.12
N ASN A 105 1.65 7.75 15.49
CA ASN A 105 0.29 7.66 16.03
C ASN A 105 -0.02 6.31 16.71
N GLY A 106 0.96 5.40 16.78
CA GLY A 106 0.83 4.13 17.50
C GLY A 106 -0.09 3.11 16.83
N GLY A 107 -0.27 3.20 15.51
CA GLY A 107 -1.01 2.22 14.72
C GLY A 107 -0.16 1.01 14.36
N GLU A 108 -0.82 -0.07 13.92
CA GLU A 108 -0.18 -1.24 13.32
C GLU A 108 -0.69 -1.40 11.89
N LEU A 109 0.20 -1.66 10.92
CA LEU A 109 -0.22 -1.79 9.54
C LEU A 109 -0.97 -3.11 9.34
N GLY A 110 -2.28 -3.01 9.06
CA GLY A 110 -3.11 -4.16 8.72
C GLY A 110 -2.81 -4.66 7.30
N ARG A 111 -3.22 -3.87 6.29
CA ARG A 111 -2.89 -4.12 4.88
C ARG A 111 -2.86 -2.84 4.04
N VAL A 112 -2.14 -2.92 2.92
CA VAL A 112 -2.21 -1.96 1.82
C VAL A 112 -3.09 -2.55 0.71
N LEU A 113 -4.11 -1.81 0.28
CA LEU A 113 -5.06 -2.22 -0.75
C LEU A 113 -4.97 -1.27 -1.94
N THR A 114 -4.85 -1.79 -3.15
CA THR A 114 -4.98 -0.98 -4.37
C THR A 114 -6.29 -1.26 -5.07
N VAL A 115 -7.11 -0.22 -5.28
CA VAL A 115 -8.30 -0.29 -6.12
C VAL A 115 -7.97 0.22 -7.53
N VAL A 116 -7.93 -0.71 -8.49
CA VAL A 116 -7.62 -0.45 -9.89
C VAL A 116 -8.90 -0.11 -10.64
N ASN A 117 -8.94 1.07 -11.28
CA ASN A 117 -9.96 1.36 -12.28
C ASN A 117 -9.54 0.71 -13.61
N CYS A 118 -10.09 -0.47 -13.91
CA CYS A 118 -9.67 -1.26 -15.07
C CYS A 118 -9.92 -0.54 -16.41
N LYS A 119 -11.02 0.22 -16.53
CA LYS A 119 -11.28 1.05 -17.72
C LYS A 119 -10.21 2.10 -17.92
N LEU A 120 -9.87 2.84 -16.86
CA LEU A 120 -8.87 3.90 -16.92
C LEU A 120 -7.50 3.33 -17.31
N ALA A 121 -7.13 2.21 -16.72
CA ALA A 121 -5.87 1.52 -17.02
C ALA A 121 -5.81 0.94 -18.45
N GLU A 122 -6.93 0.39 -18.96
CA GLU A 122 -7.01 -0.10 -20.35
C GLU A 122 -6.92 1.04 -21.37
N GLN A 123 -7.62 2.16 -21.10
CA GLN A 123 -7.66 3.33 -21.98
C GLN A 123 -6.30 4.05 -22.05
N HIS A 124 -5.58 4.10 -20.93
CA HIS A 124 -4.33 4.84 -20.81
C HIS A 124 -3.20 3.92 -20.36
N LYS A 125 -2.56 3.24 -21.32
CA LYS A 125 -1.47 2.29 -21.06
C LYS A 125 -0.32 2.86 -20.22
N ALA A 126 -0.07 4.17 -20.29
CA ALA A 126 0.94 4.82 -19.46
C ALA A 126 0.66 4.65 -17.95
N LEU A 127 -0.62 4.65 -17.54
CA LEU A 127 -1.02 4.48 -16.15
C LEU A 127 -0.76 3.08 -15.60
N VAL A 128 -0.42 2.10 -16.44
CA VAL A 128 0.00 0.78 -15.96
C VAL A 128 1.20 0.92 -15.01
N ALA A 129 2.18 1.77 -15.33
CA ALA A 129 3.32 2.03 -14.44
C ALA A 129 2.91 2.66 -13.09
N TRP A 130 1.87 3.51 -13.10
CA TRP A 130 1.32 4.11 -11.88
C TRP A 130 0.64 3.06 -10.99
N TYR A 131 -0.13 2.15 -11.59
CA TYR A 131 -0.74 1.03 -10.88
C TYR A 131 0.29 -0.01 -10.44
N GLU A 132 1.33 -0.27 -11.23
CA GLU A 132 2.46 -1.13 -10.83
C GLU A 132 3.11 -0.62 -9.56
N ALA A 133 3.34 0.70 -9.46
CA ALA A 133 3.85 1.32 -8.23
C ALA A 133 2.90 1.10 -7.05
N CYS A 134 1.58 1.28 -7.22
CA CYS A 134 0.63 1.02 -6.14
C CYS A 134 0.64 -0.47 -5.71
N ILE A 135 0.63 -1.38 -6.69
CA ILE A 135 0.55 -2.83 -6.47
C ILE A 135 1.82 -3.37 -5.80
N HIS A 136 2.99 -2.79 -6.07
CA HIS A 136 4.27 -3.14 -5.42
C HIS A 136 4.19 -3.09 -3.88
N PHE A 137 3.50 -2.08 -3.35
CA PHE A 137 3.29 -1.92 -1.90
C PHE A 137 2.02 -2.61 -1.38
N SER A 138 1.21 -3.22 -2.26
CA SER A 138 -0.12 -3.72 -1.89
C SER A 138 -0.13 -5.20 -1.53
N ASP A 139 -0.94 -5.54 -0.54
CA ASP A 139 -1.29 -6.91 -0.16
C ASP A 139 -2.47 -7.45 -0.99
N ILE A 140 -3.39 -6.56 -1.36
CA ILE A 140 -4.61 -6.88 -2.12
C ILE A 140 -4.75 -5.91 -3.30
N VAL A 141 -5.13 -6.45 -4.46
CA VAL A 141 -5.46 -5.70 -5.67
C VAL A 141 -6.92 -5.94 -6.04
N LEU A 142 -7.71 -4.87 -5.98
CA LEU A 142 -9.15 -4.89 -6.24
C LEU A 142 -9.43 -4.33 -7.65
N LEU A 143 -9.90 -5.20 -8.54
CA LEU A 143 -10.16 -4.89 -9.94
C LEU A 143 -11.60 -4.36 -10.11
N ALA A 144 -11.73 -3.02 -10.09
CA ALA A 144 -12.98 -2.28 -10.18
C ALA A 144 -13.25 -1.70 -11.58
N HIS A 145 -14.49 -1.29 -11.82
CA HIS A 145 -14.94 -0.70 -13.09
C HIS A 145 -14.58 -1.51 -14.35
N ARG A 146 -14.64 -2.84 -14.28
CA ARG A 146 -14.28 -3.72 -15.41
C ARG A 146 -15.32 -3.85 -16.52
N ASP A 147 -16.47 -3.18 -16.42
CA ASP A 147 -17.58 -3.37 -17.35
C ASP A 147 -17.23 -2.90 -18.77
N GLY A 148 -17.08 -3.82 -19.72
CA GLY A 148 -16.68 -3.48 -21.09
C GLY A 148 -15.17 -3.42 -21.32
N VAL A 149 -14.37 -3.76 -20.30
CA VAL A 149 -12.92 -4.04 -20.46
C VAL A 149 -12.75 -5.42 -21.06
N ALA A 150 -11.81 -5.59 -21.99
CA ALA A 150 -11.59 -6.88 -22.63
C ALA A 150 -11.09 -7.92 -21.60
N ASN A 151 -11.70 -9.12 -21.58
CA ASN A 151 -11.25 -10.22 -20.70
C ASN A 151 -9.76 -10.56 -20.91
N LYS A 152 -9.29 -10.49 -22.16
CA LYS A 152 -7.88 -10.67 -22.48
C LYS A 152 -6.99 -9.64 -21.77
N TRP A 153 -7.41 -8.37 -21.76
CA TRP A 153 -6.66 -7.32 -21.07
C TRP A 153 -6.60 -7.57 -19.56
N LEU A 154 -7.71 -7.99 -18.94
CA LEU A 154 -7.74 -8.34 -17.51
C LEU A 154 -6.77 -9.48 -17.19
N SER A 155 -6.79 -10.55 -17.99
CA SER A 155 -5.86 -11.67 -17.82
C SER A 155 -4.41 -11.26 -18.04
N ASP A 156 -4.12 -10.50 -19.10
CA ASP A 156 -2.77 -10.02 -19.40
C ASP A 156 -2.26 -9.07 -18.28
N PHE A 157 -3.14 -8.25 -17.70
CA PHE A 157 -2.83 -7.38 -16.56
C PHE A 157 -2.48 -8.19 -15.31
N GLN A 158 -3.28 -9.21 -14.94
CA GLN A 158 -2.99 -10.07 -13.79
C GLN A 158 -1.72 -10.91 -13.99
N ASN A 159 -1.56 -11.51 -15.18
CA ASN A 159 -0.42 -12.37 -15.51
C ASN A 159 0.91 -11.62 -15.41
N ARG A 160 0.94 -10.33 -15.76
CA ARG A 160 2.13 -9.47 -15.57
C ARG A 160 2.71 -9.54 -14.15
N PHE A 161 1.86 -9.52 -13.13
CA PHE A 161 2.29 -9.55 -11.73
C PHE A 161 2.58 -10.97 -11.26
N LYS A 162 1.81 -11.95 -11.76
CA LYS A 162 2.05 -13.37 -11.50
C LYS A 162 3.41 -13.83 -12.04
N ASP A 163 3.76 -13.40 -13.24
CA ASP A 163 5.04 -13.74 -13.89
C ASP A 163 6.24 -13.10 -13.17
N GLN A 164 6.00 -12.02 -12.42
CA GLN A 164 6.95 -11.39 -11.52
C GLN A 164 6.86 -11.91 -10.07
N PHE A 165 6.07 -12.98 -9.84
CA PHE A 165 5.89 -13.64 -8.54
C PHE A 165 5.34 -12.73 -7.42
N PHE A 166 4.52 -11.73 -7.77
CA PHE A 166 3.89 -10.88 -6.77
C PHE A 166 3.00 -11.70 -5.82
N PRO A 167 3.18 -11.61 -4.49
CA PRO A 167 2.43 -12.40 -3.51
C PRO A 167 1.00 -11.88 -3.28
N CYS A 168 0.68 -10.69 -3.79
CA CYS A 168 -0.59 -10.01 -3.54
C CYS A 168 -1.80 -10.75 -4.15
N VAL A 169 -2.95 -10.64 -3.50
CA VAL A 169 -4.18 -11.30 -3.96
C VAL A 169 -4.95 -10.38 -4.90
N PHE A 170 -5.31 -10.89 -6.07
CA PHE A 170 -6.20 -10.19 -7.01
C PHE A 170 -7.64 -10.61 -6.81
N GLU A 171 -8.54 -9.65 -6.62
CA GLU A 171 -9.97 -9.89 -6.47
C GLU A 171 -10.81 -8.94 -7.34
N PHE A 172 -11.94 -9.45 -7.84
CA PHE A 172 -12.85 -8.72 -8.69
C PHE A 172 -13.91 -7.97 -7.88
N VAL A 173 -14.06 -6.67 -8.11
CA VAL A 173 -15.11 -5.85 -7.47
C VAL A 173 -16.36 -5.83 -8.35
N LYS A 174 -17.54 -6.13 -7.81
CA LYS A 174 -18.81 -6.07 -8.54
C LYS A 174 -19.80 -5.16 -7.82
N GLY A 175 -20.21 -4.07 -8.47
CA GLY A 175 -21.16 -3.12 -7.87
C GLY A 175 -20.64 -2.48 -6.58
N GLY A 176 -19.33 -2.23 -6.50
CA GLY A 176 -18.68 -1.71 -5.29
C GLY A 176 -18.40 -2.74 -4.21
N ARG A 177 -18.70 -4.04 -4.44
CA ARG A 177 -18.54 -5.09 -3.43
C ARG A 177 -17.48 -6.10 -3.78
N VAL A 178 -16.81 -6.63 -2.76
CA VAL A 178 -15.91 -7.78 -2.85
C VAL A 178 -16.67 -9.06 -2.46
N LYS A 179 -16.10 -10.23 -2.76
CA LYS A 179 -16.72 -11.52 -2.47
C LYS A 179 -16.63 -11.86 -0.98
N ASN A 180 -15.50 -11.55 -0.33
CA ASN A 180 -15.29 -11.81 1.08
C ASN A 180 -14.56 -10.65 1.77
N PRO A 181 -15.30 -9.63 2.24
CA PRO A 181 -14.73 -8.47 2.93
C PRO A 181 -13.82 -8.81 4.12
N ALA A 182 -14.20 -9.78 4.95
CA ALA A 182 -13.41 -10.16 6.13
C ALA A 182 -12.03 -10.73 5.75
N LEU A 183 -11.95 -11.52 4.67
CA LEU A 183 -10.67 -12.03 4.18
C LEU A 183 -9.78 -10.92 3.61
N ILE A 184 -10.38 -9.87 3.04
CA ILE A 184 -9.63 -8.70 2.57
C ILE A 184 -9.01 -7.93 3.75
N LEU A 185 -9.67 -7.92 4.91
CA LEU A 185 -9.20 -7.19 6.11
C LEU A 185 -8.29 -8.02 7.02
N ASP A 186 -8.29 -9.34 6.92
CA ASP A 186 -7.41 -10.23 7.70
C ASP A 186 -5.93 -9.78 7.61
N PRO A 187 -5.25 -9.34 8.67
CA PRO A 187 -3.95 -8.65 8.59
C PRO A 187 -2.79 -9.63 8.29
N GLN A 188 -2.65 -10.00 7.02
CA GLN A 188 -1.56 -10.85 6.54
C GLN A 188 -0.79 -10.14 5.41
N PRO A 189 0.51 -9.86 5.61
CA PRO A 189 1.33 -9.21 4.59
C PRO A 189 1.48 -10.12 3.38
N ARG A 190 1.21 -9.56 2.19
CA ARG A 190 1.27 -10.21 0.87
C ARG A 190 1.77 -9.23 -0.18
N ARG A 191 2.70 -8.35 0.19
CA ARG A 191 3.26 -7.29 -0.64
C ARG A 191 4.65 -7.66 -1.15
N MET A 192 5.08 -7.06 -2.26
CA MET A 192 6.46 -7.20 -2.75
C MET A 192 7.44 -6.35 -1.96
N SER A 193 6.99 -5.17 -1.52
CA SER A 193 7.83 -4.23 -0.80
C SER A 193 7.98 -4.59 0.68
N HIS A 194 9.22 -4.61 1.16
CA HIS A 194 9.55 -4.68 2.59
C HIS A 194 9.60 -3.31 3.27
N TYR A 195 9.16 -2.24 2.59
CA TYR A 195 9.28 -0.86 3.10
C TYR A 195 8.63 -0.65 4.47
N PHE A 196 7.56 -1.36 4.78
CA PHE A 196 6.84 -1.25 6.05
C PHE A 196 7.30 -2.23 7.13
N ASP A 197 8.19 -3.15 6.77
CA ASP A 197 8.67 -4.18 7.69
C ASP A 197 9.82 -3.59 8.53
N GLU A 198 10.07 -4.22 9.68
CA GLU A 198 11.27 -3.89 10.45
C GLU A 198 12.51 -4.21 9.62
N PRO A 199 13.58 -3.41 9.70
CA PRO A 199 14.79 -3.66 8.94
C PRO A 199 15.37 -5.03 9.30
N GLU A 200 15.26 -5.98 8.39
CA GLU A 200 16.03 -7.21 8.43
C GLU A 200 17.48 -6.84 8.13
N TRP A 201 18.36 -6.99 9.11
CA TRP A 201 19.79 -6.70 8.97
C TRP A 201 20.40 -7.67 7.95
N LEU A 202 20.59 -7.22 6.71
CA LEU A 202 21.35 -7.95 5.70
C LEU A 202 22.84 -7.73 5.95
N VAL A 203 23.53 -8.75 6.44
CA VAL A 203 24.99 -8.74 6.54
C VAL A 203 25.54 -8.95 5.13
N ASP A 204 26.20 -7.94 4.58
CA ASP A 204 26.85 -8.07 3.28
C ASP A 204 28.02 -9.07 3.40
N GLY A 205 28.08 -10.06 2.50
CA GLY A 205 29.16 -11.06 2.47
C GLY A 205 28.92 -12.41 3.17
N VAL A 206 27.71 -12.69 3.69
CA VAL A 206 27.36 -14.04 4.17
C VAL A 206 26.20 -14.60 3.36
N ASP A 207 26.51 -15.46 2.38
CA ASP A 207 25.48 -16.26 1.72
C ASP A 207 24.79 -17.14 2.79
N ALA A 208 23.47 -17.01 2.94
CA ALA A 208 22.68 -17.74 3.93
C ALA A 208 22.67 -19.28 3.74
N GLU A 209 23.44 -19.81 2.78
CA GLU A 209 23.64 -21.23 2.51
C GLU A 209 25.03 -21.77 2.86
N GLU A 210 25.95 -20.97 3.41
CA GLU A 210 27.14 -21.55 4.04
C GLU A 210 26.73 -22.16 5.39
N ASN A 211 26.41 -23.45 5.36
CA ASN A 211 26.47 -24.30 6.53
C ASN A 211 27.77 -23.98 7.27
N ILE A 212 27.66 -23.41 8.46
CA ILE A 212 28.75 -23.36 9.42
C ILE A 212 29.12 -24.81 9.71
N GLU A 213 30.08 -25.35 8.97
CA GLU A 213 30.73 -26.61 9.32
C GLU A 213 31.49 -26.30 10.61
N MET A 214 30.87 -26.64 11.75
CA MET A 214 31.53 -26.58 13.04
C MET A 214 32.68 -27.59 13.01
N GLY A 215 33.85 -27.11 12.57
CA GLY A 215 35.10 -27.83 12.61
C GLY A 215 35.46 -28.14 14.06
N GLU A 216 35.31 -29.40 14.44
CA GLU A 216 35.90 -29.91 15.68
C GLU A 216 37.43 -29.91 15.53
N GLY A 217 38.13 -29.16 16.39
CA GLY A 217 39.42 -29.61 16.91
C GLY A 217 40.64 -28.71 16.70
N ASP A 218 41.11 -28.21 17.84
CA ASP A 218 42.50 -28.08 18.32
C ASP A 218 43.50 -27.13 17.63
N GLY A 219 43.89 -26.09 18.37
CA GLY A 219 45.20 -25.47 18.19
C GLY A 219 45.28 -24.04 18.71
N ASP A 220 46.02 -23.83 19.82
CA ASP A 220 46.47 -22.54 20.33
C ASP A 220 47.03 -21.63 19.22
N GLU A 221 46.31 -20.57 18.85
CA GLU A 221 46.84 -19.29 18.38
C GLU A 221 45.70 -18.25 18.43
N PRO A 222 45.86 -17.08 19.10
CA PRO A 222 44.88 -16.02 18.99
C PRO A 222 45.00 -15.42 17.59
N GLY A 223 44.31 -16.01 16.62
CA GLY A 223 44.13 -15.42 15.30
C GLY A 223 43.46 -14.06 15.47
N GLU A 224 44.13 -13.03 15.00
CA GLU A 224 43.54 -11.69 14.85
C GLU A 224 42.29 -11.84 13.99
N VAL A 225 41.12 -11.77 14.61
CA VAL A 225 39.88 -11.48 13.88
C VAL A 225 40.05 -10.05 13.40
N GLU A 226 40.44 -9.89 12.13
CA GLU A 226 40.29 -8.61 11.44
C GLU A 226 38.80 -8.29 11.53
N GLU A 227 38.46 -7.30 12.36
CA GLU A 227 37.13 -6.68 12.36
C GLU A 227 37.01 -5.93 11.03
N GLU A 228 36.78 -6.64 9.93
CA GLU A 228 36.28 -6.03 8.71
C GLU A 228 34.94 -5.39 9.10
N GLU A 229 34.90 -4.06 9.10
CA GLU A 229 33.69 -3.27 9.26
C GLU A 229 32.76 -3.60 8.09
N VAL A 230 31.93 -4.63 8.25
CA VAL A 230 30.91 -4.99 7.26
C VAL A 230 29.91 -3.84 7.22
N GLU A 231 29.94 -3.08 6.12
CA GLU A 231 29.00 -1.99 5.88
C GLU A 231 27.61 -2.57 5.59
N VAL A 232 26.80 -2.73 6.64
CA VAL A 232 25.42 -3.19 6.54
C VAL A 232 24.59 -2.12 5.83
N THR A 233 24.43 -2.24 4.51
CA THR A 233 23.56 -1.36 3.72
C THR A 233 22.22 -2.03 3.47
N GLN A 234 21.14 -1.35 3.87
CA GLN A 234 19.78 -1.78 3.55
C GLN A 234 19.56 -1.61 2.05
N ALA A 235 19.19 -2.67 1.34
CA ALA A 235 18.72 -2.55 -0.03
C ALA A 235 17.46 -1.67 -0.06
N GLU A 236 17.58 -0.45 -0.59
CA GLU A 236 16.49 0.50 -0.68
C GLU A 236 15.40 -0.02 -1.65
N ASP A 237 14.13 0.19 -1.31
CA ASP A 237 13.04 -0.21 -2.20
C ASP A 237 13.18 0.49 -3.57
N PRO A 238 13.04 -0.23 -4.71
CA PRO A 238 13.25 0.36 -6.03
C PRO A 238 12.37 1.56 -6.39
N TYR A 239 11.24 1.75 -5.70
CA TYR A 239 10.40 2.95 -5.87
C TYR A 239 10.80 4.10 -4.94
N MET A 240 11.59 3.83 -3.90
CA MET A 240 12.12 4.84 -2.98
C MET A 240 13.45 5.43 -3.44
N GLU A 241 14.22 4.69 -4.24
CA GLU A 241 15.53 5.12 -4.75
C GLU A 241 15.50 6.51 -5.44
N ARG A 242 16.46 7.36 -5.06
CA ARG A 242 16.63 8.72 -5.60
C ARG A 242 17.98 8.91 -6.28
N LEU A 243 17.98 9.69 -7.35
CA LEU A 243 19.19 10.24 -7.96
C LEU A 243 19.82 11.28 -7.03
N SER A 244 21.09 11.61 -7.24
CA SER A 244 21.83 12.65 -6.49
C SER A 244 21.16 14.05 -6.50
N GLY A 245 20.27 14.32 -7.46
CA GLY A 245 19.44 15.53 -7.52
C GLY A 245 18.13 15.47 -6.71
N GLY A 246 17.86 14.40 -5.96
CA GLY A 246 16.66 14.21 -5.15
C GLY A 246 15.43 13.69 -5.90
N HIS A 247 15.49 13.57 -7.23
CA HIS A 247 14.43 12.97 -8.04
C HIS A 247 14.41 11.44 -7.91
N ARG A 248 13.23 10.83 -7.96
CA ARG A 248 13.10 9.36 -8.01
C ARG A 248 13.74 8.79 -9.26
N VAL A 249 14.38 7.63 -9.12
CA VAL A 249 14.88 6.85 -10.26
C VAL A 249 13.71 6.37 -11.13
N LYS A 250 12.66 5.82 -10.50
CA LYS A 250 11.42 5.45 -11.19
C LYS A 250 10.44 6.62 -11.25
N VAL A 251 10.35 7.26 -12.42
CA VAL A 251 9.41 8.35 -12.67
C VAL A 251 8.04 7.78 -13.06
N LEU A 252 7.01 8.12 -12.28
CA LEU A 252 5.63 7.73 -12.56
C LEU A 252 4.93 8.78 -13.43
N PRO A 253 3.95 8.36 -14.25
CA PRO A 253 3.12 9.31 -14.97
C PRO A 253 2.26 10.11 -13.99
N ASP A 254 2.09 11.40 -14.30
CA ASP A 254 1.17 12.28 -13.57
C ASP A 254 -0.29 11.87 -13.87
N ILE A 255 -0.95 11.29 -12.87
CA ILE A 255 -2.30 10.73 -13.00
C ILE A 255 -3.37 11.79 -13.22
N ALA A 256 -3.19 13.01 -12.72
CA ALA A 256 -4.20 14.08 -12.84
C ALA A 256 -4.53 14.38 -14.31
N LYS A 257 -3.50 14.36 -15.18
CA LYS A 257 -3.63 14.55 -16.64
C LYS A 257 -4.58 13.57 -17.33
N TYR A 258 -4.79 12.39 -16.74
CA TYR A 258 -5.65 11.35 -17.30
C TYR A 258 -7.05 11.34 -16.67
N LEU A 259 -7.23 12.01 -15.53
CA LEU A 259 -8.50 12.12 -14.83
C LEU A 259 -9.31 13.31 -15.34
N ASP A 260 -8.66 14.43 -15.66
CA ASP A 260 -9.34 15.66 -16.06
C ASP A 260 -9.95 15.57 -17.46
N GLY A 261 -9.37 14.75 -18.36
CA GLY A 261 -9.90 14.46 -19.69
C GLY A 261 -11.16 13.57 -19.70
N ALA A 262 -11.51 12.94 -18.58
CA ALA A 262 -12.73 12.12 -18.47
C ALA A 262 -14.00 12.97 -18.23
N THR A 263 -13.83 14.23 -17.80
CA THR A 263 -14.93 15.14 -17.46
C THR A 263 -15.61 15.77 -18.68
N GLU A 264 -14.94 15.81 -19.85
CA GLU A 264 -15.47 16.50 -21.04
C GLU A 264 -16.42 15.66 -21.92
N LYS A 265 -16.61 14.36 -21.64
CA LYS A 265 -17.43 13.48 -22.51
C LYS A 265 -18.90 13.32 -22.09
N HIS A 266 -19.35 14.05 -21.05
CA HIS A 266 -20.74 13.99 -20.58
C HIS A 266 -21.41 15.36 -20.38
N ALA A 267 -20.91 16.41 -21.04
CA ALA A 267 -21.61 17.69 -21.18
C ALA A 267 -22.37 17.76 -22.51
#